data_AF-A0A0A1GZ74-F1
#
_entry.id   AF-A0A0A1GZ74-F1
#
_cell.length_a   1.000
_cell.length_b   1.000
_cell.length_c   1.000
_cell.angle_alpha   90.00
_cell.angle_beta   90.00
_cell.angle_gamma   90.00
#
_symmetry.space_group_name_H-M   'P 1'
#
loop_
_entity.id
_entity.type
_entity.pdbx_description
1 polymer ?
#
loop_
_entity_poly.entity_id
_entity_poly.type
_entity_poly.pdbx_seq_one_letter_code
_entity_poly.pdbx_strand_id
1 'polypeptide(L)' 'MQVRVARDRDAIPEVSANKYALWVRFTRADGDLKPRALEQDVEFDMALCAS' A
#
# COMPACT_ATOMS: atom_id res chain seq x y z
N MET A 1 -10.76 -4.55 -5.64
CA MET A 1 -10.33 -3.42 -4.79
C MET A 1 -9.21 -2.70 -5.49
N GLN A 2 -9.14 -1.38 -5.32
CA GLN A 2 -8.06 -0.53 -5.80
C GLN A 2 -7.55 0.36 -4.67
N VAL A 3 -6.23 0.48 -4.54
CA VAL A 3 -5.54 1.45 -3.66
C VAL A 3 -4.72 2.36 -4.56
N ARG A 4 -4.83 3.67 -4.36
CA ARG A 4 -4.08 4.67 -5.12
C ARG A 4 -3.28 5.53 -4.16
N VAL A 5 -2.04 5.79 -4.53
CA VAL A 5 -1.12 6.64 -3.76
C VAL A 5 -0.52 7.66 -4.72
N ALA A 6 -0.33 8.88 -4.25
CA ALA A 6 0.35 9.91 -5.04
C ALA A 6 1.82 9.50 -5.30
N ARG A 7 2.30 9.77 -6.52
CA ARG A 7 3.63 9.30 -6.98
C ARG A 7 4.79 9.89 -6.17
N ASP A 8 4.61 11.08 -5.63
CA ASP A 8 5.59 11.80 -4.81
C ASP A 8 5.77 11.21 -3.41
N ARG A 9 4.88 10.31 -2.97
CA ARG A 9 4.98 9.63 -1.67
C ARG A 9 5.96 8.45 -1.66
N ASP A 10 6.44 8.02 -2.84
CA ASP A 10 7.37 6.90 -3.02
C ASP A 10 6.96 5.64 -2.20
N ALA A 11 5.65 5.43 -2.14
CA ALA A 11 5.00 4.45 -1.28
C ALA A 11 4.30 3.39 -2.14
N ILE A 12 4.68 2.15 -1.93
CA ILE A 12 4.16 0.98 -2.62
C ILE A 12 3.15 0.30 -1.69
N PRO A 13 1.87 0.22 -2.07
CA PRO A 13 0.88 -0.49 -1.29
C PRO A 13 1.00 -2.01 -1.51
N GLU A 14 1.30 -2.75 -0.45
CA GLU A 14 1.19 -4.19 -0.41
C GLU A 14 -0.12 -4.58 0.29
N VAL A 15 -0.95 -5.38 -0.38
CA VAL A 15 -2.28 -5.73 0.12
C VAL A 15 -2.35 -7.22 0.41
N SER A 16 -2.87 -7.56 1.59
CA SER A 16 -3.30 -8.92 1.95
C SER A 16 -4.74 -8.89 2.43
N ALA A 17 -5.49 -9.96 2.17
CA ALA A 17 -6.86 -10.07 2.60
C ALA A 17 -7.13 -11.47 3.14
N ASN A 18 -7.97 -11.53 4.17
CA ASN A 18 -8.56 -12.77 4.67
C ASN A 18 -10.09 -12.61 4.73
N LYS A 19 -10.80 -13.63 5.22
CA LYS A 19 -12.27 -13.61 5.30
C LYS A 19 -12.83 -12.44 6.12
N TYR A 20 -12.06 -11.89 7.05
CA TYR A 20 -12.52 -10.92 8.05
C TYR A 20 -11.92 -9.53 7.88
N ALA A 21 -10.76 -9.43 7.23
CA ALA A 21 -9.96 -8.22 7.23
C ALA A 21 -9.20 -8.04 5.92
N LEU A 22 -8.95 -6.77 5.61
CA LEU A 22 -8.03 -6.34 4.57
C LEU A 22 -6.90 -5.55 5.22
N TRP A 23 -5.68 -5.95 4.93
CA TRP A 23 -4.45 -5.33 5.42
C TRP A 23 -3.76 -4.63 4.27
N VAL A 24 -3.42 -3.35 4.47
CA VAL A 24 -2.56 -2.60 3.55
C VAL A 24 -1.32 -2.18 4.33
N ARG A 25 -0.15 -2.52 3.79
CA ARG A 25 1.14 -2.09 4.32
C ARG A 25 1.85 -1.29 3.24
N PHE A 26 2.27 -0.08 3.58
CA PHE A 26 3.05 0.75 2.67
C PHE A 26 4.53 0.47 2.86
N THR A 27 5.22 0.24 1.75
CA THR A 27 6.66 0.04 1.72
C THR A 27 7.33 1.01 0.76
N ARG A 28 8.63 1.22 0.95
CA ARG A 28 9.48 1.90 -0.02
C ARG A 28 10.40 0.87 -0.66
N ALA A 29 10.45 0.85 -1.99
CA ALA A 29 11.46 0.09 -2.70
C ALA A 29 12.81 0.81 -2.58
N ASP A 30 13.86 0.05 -2.29
CA ASP A 30 15.21 0.60 -2.11
C ASP A 30 16.20 -0.22 -2.93
N GLY A 31 16.09 -0.09 -4.27
CA GLY A 31 16.92 -0.84 -5.21
C GLY A 31 16.84 -2.36 -4.99
N ASP A 32 18.00 -3.00 -4.88
CA ASP A 32 18.13 -4.44 -4.60
C ASP A 32 17.89 -4.82 -3.14
N LEU A 33 17.68 -3.84 -2.26
CA LEU A 33 17.41 -4.08 -0.85
C LEU A 33 15.95 -4.47 -0.64
N LYS A 34 15.71 -5.26 0.41
CA LYS A 34 14.37 -5.66 0.83
C LYS A 34 13.51 -4.41 1.07
N PRO A 35 12.26 -4.36 0.55
CA PRO A 35 11.36 -3.24 0.79
C PRO A 35 11.19 -2.95 2.29
N ARG A 36 11.37 -1.68 2.66
CA ARG A 36 11.25 -1.23 4.05
C ARG A 36 9.84 -0.71 4.30
N ALA A 37 9.29 -1.00 5.47
CA ALA A 37 8.00 -0.43 5.86
C ALA A 37 8.14 1.09 6.03
N LEU A 38 7.13 1.82 5.58
CA LEU A 38 7.00 3.24 5.91
C LEU A 38 6.35 3.34 7.29
N GLU A 39 7.01 4.04 8.21
CA GLU A 39 6.53 4.25 9.60
C GLU A 39 5.76 5.57 9.76
N GLN A 40 5.63 6.33 8.68
CA GLN A 40 4.92 7.60 8.63
C GLN A 40 3.54 7.44 8.00
N ASP A 41 2.65 8.39 8.28
CA ASP A 41 1.34 8.43 7.66
C ASP A 41 1.45 8.60 6.14
N VAL A 42 0.71 7.77 5.40
CA VAL A 42 0.62 7.81 3.94
C VAL A 42 -0.82 8.19 3.60
N GLU A 43 -0.99 9.27 2.85
CA GLU A 43 -2.29 9.65 2.33
C GLU A 43 -2.58 8.82 1.07
N PHE A 44 -3.75 8.18 1.02
CA PHE A 44 -4.13 7.27 -0.06
C PHE A 44 -5.64 7.24 -0.27
N ASP A 45 -6.05 6.85 -1.48
CA ASP A 45 -7.44 6.54 -1.81
C ASP A 45 -7.65 5.03 -1.85
N MET A 46 -8.81 4.58 -1.38
CA MET A 46 -9.23 3.19 -1.49
C MET A 46 -10.64 3.07 -2.06
N ALA A 47 -10.81 2.17 -3.03
CA ALA A 47 -12.10 1.81 -3.59
C ALA A 47 -12.31 0.29 -3.55
N LEU A 48 -13.45 -0.14 -3.02
CA LEU A 48 -13.96 -1.51 -3.19
C LEU A 48 -14.71 -1.59 -4.52
N CYS A 49 -13.97 -1.86 -5.59
CA CYS A 49 -14.56 -2.00 -6.93
C CYS A 49 -15.50 -3.21 -6.97
N ALA A 50 -16.76 -2.99 -7.38
CA ALA A 50 -17.60 -4.05 -7.92
C ALA A 50 -17.12 -4.37 -9.35
N SER A 51 -17.16 -5.65 -9.71
CA SER A 51 -16.77 -6.15 -11.04
C SER A 51 -17.58 -5.51 -12.16
#